data_AF-A0A932Z401-F1
#
_entry.id   AF-A0A932Z401-F1
#
_cell.length_a   1.000
_cell.length_b   1.000
_cell.length_c   1.000
_cell.angle_alpha   90.00
_cell.angle_beta   90.00
_cell.angle_gamma   90.00
#
_symmetry.space_group_name_H-M   'P 1'
#
loop_
_entity.id
_entity.type
_entity.pdbx_description
1 polymer ?
#
loop_
_entity_poly.entity_id
_entity_poly.type
_entity_poly.pdbx_seq_one_letter_code
_entity_poly.pdbx_strand_id
1 'polypeptide(L)' 'MLWFRECPRCGGDLYRDRDMYGRYIACLQCGYYLSDAQMEALERMLATAQEPERAEAAVAA' A
#
# COMPACT_ATOMS: atom_id res chain seq x y z
N MET A 1 2.27 -2.56 6.96
CA MET A 1 2.64 -2.59 5.51
C MET A 1 3.25 -1.24 5.16
N LEU A 2 4.21 -1.21 4.24
CA LEU A 2 4.90 -0.01 3.79
C LEU A 2 4.90 0.02 2.25
N TRP A 3 4.61 1.19 1.67
CA TRP A 3 4.62 1.44 0.24
C TRP A 3 5.53 2.61 -0.08
N PHE A 4 6.47 2.38 -0.97
CA PHE A 4 7.49 3.38 -1.28
C PHE A 4 7.04 4.31 -2.40
N ARG A 5 7.24 5.62 -2.19
CA ARG A 5 7.00 6.67 -3.18
C ARG A 5 5.55 6.77 -3.71
N GLU A 6 4.59 6.37 -2.89
CA GLU A 6 3.17 6.24 -3.28
C GLU A 6 2.29 7.36 -2.71
N CYS A 7 2.85 8.28 -1.91
CA CYS A 7 2.07 9.40 -1.37
C CYS A 7 1.64 10.36 -2.50
N PRO A 8 0.33 10.61 -2.70
CA PRO A 8 -0.16 11.48 -3.77
C PRO A 8 0.14 12.96 -3.53
N ARG A 9 0.54 13.33 -2.31
CA ARG A 9 0.84 14.72 -1.93
C ARG A 9 2.30 15.08 -2.15
N CYS A 10 3.23 14.23 -1.72
CA CYS A 10 4.67 14.54 -1.75
C CYS A 10 5.54 13.48 -2.43
N GLY A 11 4.97 12.36 -2.90
CA GLY A 11 5.75 11.24 -3.45
C GLY A 11 6.61 10.51 -2.42
N GLY A 12 6.31 10.67 -1.13
CA GLY A 12 6.94 9.92 -0.03
C GLY A 12 6.31 8.55 0.20
N ASP A 13 6.74 7.91 1.29
CA ASP A 13 6.38 6.55 1.65
C ASP A 13 5.13 6.55 2.52
N LEU A 14 4.26 5.58 2.26
CA LEU A 14 3.03 5.36 2.98
C LEU A 14 3.16 4.15 3.88
N TYR A 15 2.64 4.22 5.10
CA TYR A 15 2.52 3.08 6.00
C TYR A 15 1.05 2.84 6.34
N ARG A 16 0.68 1.56 6.52
CA ARG A 16 -0.63 1.15 7.05
C ARG A 16 -0.52 0.74 8.49
N ASP A 17 -1.45 1.23 9.29
CA ASP A 17 -1.64 0.84 10.67
C ASP A 17 -3.13 0.81 11.04
N ARG A 18 -3.46 0.50 12.29
CA ARG A 18 -4.83 0.46 12.82
C ARG A 18 -4.88 1.06 14.21
N ASP A 19 -5.89 1.86 14.46
CA ASP A 19 -6.24 2.37 15.79
C ASP A 19 -7.69 1.96 16.17
N MET A 20 -8.26 2.62 17.19
CA MET A 20 -9.62 2.37 17.65
C MET A 20 -10.72 2.78 16.66
N TYR A 21 -10.40 3.64 15.67
CA TYR A 21 -11.32 4.08 14.62
C TYR A 21 -11.25 3.21 13.37
N GLY A 22 -10.18 2.42 13.21
CA GLY A 22 -10.05 1.45 12.13
C GLY A 22 -8.68 1.49 11.50
N ARG A 23 -8.59 1.02 10.25
CA ARG A 23 -7.35 1.05 9.48
C ARG A 23 -7.13 2.44 8.90
N TYR A 24 -5.89 2.89 8.88
CA TYR A 24 -5.50 4.10 8.19
C TYR A 24 -4.19 3.90 7.43
N ILE A 25 -3.98 4.74 6.43
CA ILE A 25 -2.72 4.81 5.67
C ILE A 25 -2.24 6.26 5.72
N ALA A 26 -1.01 6.46 6.18
CA ALA A 26 -0.42 7.79 6.32
C ALA A 26 0.99 7.87 5.74
N CYS A 27 1.41 9.07 5.36
CA CYS A 27 2.76 9.31 4.85
C CYS A 27 3.76 9.56 5.99
N LEU A 28 4.89 8.85 5.96
CA LEU A 28 5.98 9.05 6.94
C LEU A 28 6.65 10.43 6.81
N GLN A 29 6.69 10.99 5.59
CA GLN A 29 7.43 12.21 5.29
C GLN A 29 6.62 13.48 5.52
N CYS A 30 5.33 13.48 5.18
CA CYS A 30 4.49 14.69 5.25
C CYS A 30 3.27 14.57 6.16
N GLY A 31 3.04 13.40 6.78
CA GLY A 31 1.91 13.16 7.67
C GLY A 31 0.54 13.15 6.98
N TYR A 32 0.47 13.13 5.65
CA TYR A 32 -0.80 13.07 4.92
C TYR A 32 -1.48 11.72 5.12
N TYR A 33 -2.74 11.75 5.57
CA TYR A 33 -3.61 10.57 5.64
C TYR A 33 -4.34 10.40 4.32
N LEU A 34 -4.36 9.17 3.81
CA LEU A 34 -5.18 8.83 2.65
C LEU A 34 -6.66 8.88 3.01
N SER A 35 -7.49 9.35 2.07
CA SER A 35 -8.93 9.16 2.13
C SER A 35 -9.31 7.70 1.85
N ASP A 36 -10.53 7.32 2.19
CA ASP A 36 -11.03 5.96 1.93
C ASP A 36 -10.90 5.57 0.46
N ALA A 37 -11.27 6.45 -0.47
CA ALA A 37 -11.14 6.21 -1.91
C ALA A 37 -9.67 6.01 -2.35
N GLN A 38 -8.72 6.73 -1.75
CA GLN A 38 -7.29 6.56 -2.03
C GLN A 38 -6.76 5.25 -1.46
N MET A 39 -7.19 4.87 -0.24
CA MET A 39 -6.85 3.57 0.35
C MET A 39 -7.37 2.41 -0.51
N GLU A 40 -8.60 2.48 -0.98
CA GLU A 40 -9.20 1.48 -1.88
C GLU A 40 -8.49 1.41 -3.23
N ALA A 41 -8.04 2.53 -3.78
CA ALA A 41 -7.25 2.55 -5.02
C ALA A 41 -5.90 1.86 -4.82
N LEU A 42 -5.19 2.18 -3.74
CA LEU A 42 -3.91 1.56 -3.40
C LEU A 42 -4.05 0.05 -3.15
N GLU A 43 -5.05 -0.37 -2.36
CA GLU A 43 -5.32 -1.79 -2.09
C GLU A 43 -5.65 -2.56 -3.39
N ARG A 44 -6.39 -1.95 -4.34
CA ARG A 44 -6.65 -2.54 -5.67
C ARG A 44 -5.40 -2.69 -6.52
N MET A 45 -4.54 -1.66 -6.57
CA MET A 45 -3.30 -1.70 -7.36
C MET A 45 -2.37 -2.82 -6.87
N LEU A 46 -2.31 -3.05 -5.56
CA LEU A 46 -1.50 -4.12 -4.97
C LEU A 46 -2.08 -5.51 -5.24
N ALA A 47 -3.40 -5.66 -5.18
CA ALA A 47 -4.06 -6.92 -5.52
C ALA A 47 -3.75 -7.36 -6.95
N THR A 48 -3.61 -6.42 -7.89
CA THR A 48 -3.23 -6.70 -9.28
C THR A 48 -1.73 -6.94 -9.48
N ALA A 49 -0.87 -6.57 -8.53
CA ALA A 49 0.58 -6.66 -8.68
C ALA A 49 1.16 -8.03 -8.27
N GLN A 50 0.38 -8.92 -7.63
CA GLN A 50 0.88 -10.18 -7.06
C GLN A 50 0.93 -11.39 -8.03
N GLU A 51 0.77 -11.18 -9.34
CA GLU A 51 0.80 -12.28 -10.33
C GLU A 51 2.18 -12.75 -10.87
N PRO A 52 3.37 -12.14 -10.61
CA PRO A 52 4.62 -12.74 -11.07
C PRO A 52 5.27 -13.74 -10.08
N GLU A 53 5.08 -13.61 -8.76
CA GLU A 53 5.86 -14.42 -7.78
C GLU A 53 5.34 -15.86 -7.56
N ARG A 54 4.10 -16.19 -7.96
CA ARG A 54 3.58 -17.57 -7.91
C ARG A 54 4.07 -18.45 -9.06
N ALA A 55 4.66 -17.88 -10.10
CA ALA A 55 5.20 -18.64 -11.24
C ALA A 55 6.59 -19.21 -10.95
N GLU A 56 7.45 -18.51 -10.20
CA GLU A 56 8.82 -18.97 -9.88
C GLU A 56 8.86 -20.12 -8.86
N ALA A 57 7.87 -20.23 -7.97
CA ALA A 57 7.80 -21.34 -7.01
C ALA A 57 7.36 -22.68 -7.64
N ALA A 58 6.82 -22.68 -8.86
CA ALA A 58 6.34 -23.88 -9.54
C ALA A 58 7.38 -24.55 -10.47
N VAL A 59 8.52 -23.88 -10.74
CA VAL A 59 9.58 -24.39 -11.65
C VAL A 59 10.67 -25.18 -10.89
N ALA A 60 10.60 -25.21 -9.56
CA ALA A 60 11.58 -25.88 -8.69
C ALA A 60 11.09 -27.22 -8.10
N ALA A 61 10.01 -27.82 -8.63
CA ALA A 61 9.46 -29.10 -8.18
C ALA A 61 9.52 -30.18 -9.27
#